data_AF-A0AAD8XUF4-F1
#
_entry.id   AF-A0AAD8XUF4-F1
#
_cell.length_a   1.000
_cell.length_b   1.000
_cell.length_c   1.000
_cell.angle_alpha   90.00
_cell.angle_beta   90.00
_cell.angle_gamma   90.00
#
_symmetry.space_group_name_H-M   'P 1'
#
loop_
_entity.id
_entity.type
_entity.pdbx_description
1 polymer ?
#
loop_
_entity_poly.entity_id
_entity_poly.type
_entity_poly.pdbx_seq_one_letter_code
_entity_poly.pdbx_strand_id
1 'polypeptide(L)'
;PAFLEGDGDQFLLSLVDYCARHLVFLGTPEGANTALRRQKSPLSAANLSTYLATRSRLDEVQDSVYDESYKTAVAAASLSRYLCENSSDLPASIVSRMLEVHDWPLLMVPLIEEPPWTRRRQVEQKVDDLTTTKIVWEKFNDNNEWSEVFPKDLLVLTKAEAQPWLALFHLTTSKVCRESYGLDEFRKAQLMRLRRYIHEALTDQLPVLQEVARYLDELSILGVPVVGGGVHRPSSNASSSGLLLQRVDSLREIVIGHKNIHDDDHLDSIVKLQWDEIYSHVTDSTDIELKRVALEVYDGPGSDGDEFGEYSH
;
A
#
# COMPACT_ATOMS: atom_id res chain seq x y z
N PRO A 1 -13.84 -27.88 20.79
CA PRO A 1 -13.53 -27.26 19.48
C PRO A 1 -14.79 -26.59 18.86
N ALA A 2 -15.41 -25.67 19.61
CA ALA A 2 -16.70 -25.06 19.27
C ALA A 2 -16.62 -23.51 19.21
N PHE A 3 -15.46 -22.98 18.85
CA PHE A 3 -15.22 -21.52 18.73
C PHE A 3 -15.17 -21.05 17.25
N LEU A 4 -15.52 -21.92 16.30
CA LEU A 4 -15.42 -21.64 14.86
C LEU A 4 -16.72 -21.95 14.08
N GLU A 5 -17.83 -22.20 14.76
CA GLU A 5 -19.13 -22.28 14.08
C GLU A 5 -19.84 -20.92 14.22
N GLY A 6 -19.63 -20.03 13.24
CA GLY A 6 -20.40 -18.79 13.06
C GLY A 6 -19.58 -17.52 12.86
N ASP A 7 -18.63 -17.22 13.74
CA ASP A 7 -17.94 -15.92 13.73
C ASP A 7 -16.72 -15.86 12.79
N GLY A 8 -16.14 -17.01 12.44
CA GLY A 8 -14.93 -17.08 11.60
C GLY A 8 -15.11 -16.40 10.24
N ASP A 9 -16.28 -16.61 9.61
CA ASP A 9 -16.62 -15.99 8.33
C ASP A 9 -16.77 -14.47 8.45
N GLN A 10 -17.26 -13.97 9.58
CA GLN A 10 -17.39 -12.53 9.83
C GLN A 10 -16.02 -11.86 10.02
N PHE A 11 -15.09 -12.54 10.68
CA PHE A 11 -13.70 -12.07 10.77
C PHE A 11 -13.01 -12.09 9.40
N LEU A 12 -13.21 -13.14 8.60
CA LEU A 12 -12.66 -13.21 7.24
C LEU A 12 -13.24 -12.11 6.33
N LEU A 13 -14.54 -11.84 6.40
CA LEU A 13 -15.16 -10.71 5.69
C LEU A 13 -14.54 -9.37 6.10
N SER A 14 -14.38 -9.16 7.40
CA SER A 14 -13.75 -7.94 7.94
C SER A 14 -12.31 -7.81 7.49
N LEU A 15 -11.58 -8.93 7.37
CA LEU A 15 -10.22 -8.98 6.87
C LEU A 15 -10.14 -8.64 5.38
N VAL A 16 -11.06 -9.16 4.56
CA VAL A 16 -11.16 -8.82 3.14
C VAL A 16 -11.43 -7.33 2.95
N ASP A 17 -12.39 -6.79 3.70
CA ASP A 17 -12.72 -5.36 3.68
C ASP A 17 -11.55 -4.48 4.19
N TYR A 18 -10.76 -4.98 5.15
CA TYR A 18 -9.55 -4.33 5.63
C TYR A 18 -8.46 -4.30 4.55
N CYS A 19 -8.15 -5.46 3.96
CA CYS A 19 -7.18 -5.57 2.87
C CYS A 19 -7.54 -4.67 1.69
N ALA A 20 -8.81 -4.69 1.25
CA ALA A 20 -9.27 -3.86 0.14
C ALA A 20 -9.05 -2.36 0.40
N ARG A 21 -9.34 -1.86 1.61
CA ARG A 21 -9.09 -0.45 1.97
C ARG A 21 -7.61 -0.09 1.88
N HIS A 22 -6.72 -0.98 2.30
CA HIS A 22 -5.28 -0.76 2.23
C HIS A 22 -4.73 -0.85 0.80
N LEU A 23 -5.26 -1.75 -0.03
CA LEU A 23 -4.93 -1.80 -1.46
C LEU A 23 -5.36 -0.51 -2.17
N VAL A 24 -6.57 -0.01 -1.88
CA VAL A 24 -7.04 1.29 -2.40
C VAL A 24 -6.16 2.43 -1.92
N PHE A 25 -5.79 2.44 -0.63
CA PHE A 25 -4.87 3.43 -0.07
C PHE A 25 -3.53 3.44 -0.83
N LEU A 26 -2.92 2.28 -1.08
CA LEU A 26 -1.66 2.17 -1.83
C LEU A 26 -1.82 2.54 -3.31
N GLY A 27 -2.95 2.18 -3.93
CA GLY A 27 -3.26 2.51 -5.32
C GLY A 27 -3.72 3.94 -5.55
N THR A 28 -3.93 4.72 -4.47
CA THR A 28 -4.28 6.14 -4.57
C THR A 28 -3.05 6.93 -5.02
N PRO A 29 -3.17 7.79 -6.05
CA PRO A 29 -2.03 8.59 -6.53
C PRO A 29 -1.38 9.44 -5.44
N GLU A 30 -0.06 9.63 -5.54
CA GLU A 30 0.76 10.38 -4.58
C GLU A 30 0.20 11.78 -4.23
N GLY A 31 -0.42 12.44 -5.22
CA GLY A 31 -1.04 13.76 -5.04
C GLY A 31 -2.26 13.78 -4.10
N ALA A 32 -2.91 12.64 -3.89
CA ALA A 32 -4.08 12.51 -3.02
C ALA A 32 -3.78 11.74 -1.71
N ASN A 33 -2.67 11.00 -1.64
CA ASN A 33 -2.25 10.26 -0.46
C ASN A 33 -1.00 10.88 0.19
N THR A 34 -1.18 11.57 1.31
CA THR A 34 -0.10 12.24 2.05
C THR A 34 0.93 11.25 2.61
N ALA A 35 0.48 10.12 3.15
CA ALA A 35 1.36 9.09 3.68
C ALA A 35 2.26 8.50 2.58
N LEU A 36 1.68 8.15 1.43
CA LEU A 36 2.45 7.64 0.29
C LEU A 36 3.43 8.69 -0.26
N ARG A 37 3.02 9.96 -0.34
CA ARG A 37 3.90 11.06 -0.78
C ARG A 37 5.11 11.24 0.11
N ARG A 38 4.94 11.19 1.41
CA ARG A 38 6.06 11.29 2.35
C ARG A 38 7.06 10.15 2.16
N GLN A 39 6.58 8.96 1.81
CA GLN A 39 7.42 7.80 1.54
C GLN A 39 8.11 7.88 0.18
N LYS A 40 7.43 8.31 -0.88
CA LYS A 40 8.01 8.38 -2.24
C LYS A 40 8.89 9.62 -2.45
N SER A 41 8.57 10.71 -1.79
CA SER A 41 9.23 12.02 -1.92
C SER A 41 9.70 12.52 -0.55
N PRO A 42 10.72 11.88 0.06
CA PRO A 42 11.26 12.31 1.34
C PRO A 42 11.92 13.70 1.21
N LEU A 43 11.92 14.45 2.33
CA LEU A 43 12.63 15.73 2.42
C LEU A 43 14.13 15.54 2.16
N SER A 44 14.78 16.52 1.52
CA SER A 44 16.24 16.57 1.43
C SER A 44 16.85 16.69 2.83
N ALA A 45 18.10 16.24 3.02
CA ALA A 45 18.75 16.26 4.34
C ALA A 45 18.74 17.65 5.01
N ALA A 46 19.00 18.71 4.24
CA ALA A 46 18.96 20.10 4.72
C ALA A 46 17.55 20.55 5.17
N ASN A 47 16.51 20.14 4.44
CA ASN A 47 15.13 20.46 4.80
C ASN A 47 14.64 19.58 5.95
N LEU A 48 15.10 18.32 6.01
CA LEU A 48 14.76 17.38 7.06
C LEU A 48 15.34 17.83 8.41
N SER A 49 16.60 18.24 8.47
CA SER A 49 17.20 18.74 9.73
C SER A 49 16.49 19.99 10.25
N THR A 50 16.14 20.91 9.36
CA THR A 50 15.36 22.11 9.68
C THR A 50 13.94 21.76 10.14
N TYR A 51 13.30 20.80 9.46
CA TYR A 51 11.98 20.30 9.85
C TYR A 51 12.02 19.66 11.23
N LEU A 52 12.96 18.74 11.49
CA LEU A 52 13.11 18.08 12.79
C LEU A 52 13.38 19.06 13.93
N ALA A 53 14.09 20.17 13.67
CA ALA A 53 14.32 21.22 14.66
C ALA A 53 13.07 22.08 14.97
N THR A 54 12.13 22.17 14.05
CA THR A 54 10.93 23.03 14.15
C THR A 54 9.62 22.25 14.34
N ARG A 55 9.66 20.92 14.19
CA ARG A 55 8.52 20.00 14.25
C ARG A 55 7.88 20.01 15.63
N SER A 56 6.56 20.14 15.67
CA SER A 56 5.82 19.99 16.92
C SER A 56 5.65 18.52 17.29
N ARG A 57 5.35 18.26 18.55
CA ARG A 57 5.09 16.92 19.09
C ARG A 57 3.86 16.29 18.40
N LEU A 58 2.86 17.10 18.01
CA LEU A 58 1.68 16.61 17.26
C LEU A 58 2.06 16.18 15.83
N ASP A 59 2.91 16.97 15.16
CA ASP A 59 3.47 16.58 13.87
C ASP A 59 4.31 15.30 13.99
N GLU A 60 4.94 15.08 15.16
CA GLU A 60 5.66 13.85 15.52
C GLU A 60 4.78 12.61 15.36
N VAL A 61 3.70 12.58 16.12
CA VAL A 61 2.71 11.51 16.10
C VAL A 61 2.11 11.37 14.70
N GLN A 62 1.81 12.48 14.03
CA GLN A 62 1.17 12.44 12.72
C GLN A 62 2.06 11.76 11.66
N ASP A 63 3.37 12.02 11.63
CA ASP A 63 4.21 11.30 10.65
C ASP A 63 4.46 9.86 11.04
N SER A 64 4.50 9.52 12.33
CA SER A 64 4.55 8.12 12.77
C SER A 64 3.30 7.36 12.30
N VAL A 65 2.11 7.96 12.43
CA VAL A 65 0.86 7.39 11.90
C VAL A 65 0.95 7.20 10.38
N TYR A 66 1.52 8.15 9.64
CA TYR A 66 1.69 8.01 8.19
C TYR A 66 2.65 6.88 7.81
N ASP A 67 3.77 6.74 8.51
CA ASP A 67 4.76 5.68 8.28
C ASP A 67 4.19 4.29 8.60
N GLU A 68 3.53 4.15 9.75
CA GLU A 68 2.88 2.91 10.16
C GLU A 68 1.73 2.54 9.24
N SER A 69 0.91 3.51 8.83
CA SER A 69 -0.20 3.29 7.88
C SER A 69 0.32 2.76 6.54
N TYR A 70 1.43 3.30 6.06
CA TYR A 70 2.09 2.83 4.84
C TYR A 70 2.61 1.39 5.00
N LYS A 71 3.39 1.11 6.05
CA LYS A 71 3.93 -0.24 6.35
C LYS A 71 2.82 -1.28 6.50
N THR A 72 1.76 -0.91 7.22
CA THR A 72 0.57 -1.74 7.39
C THR A 72 -0.12 -2.02 6.07
N ALA A 73 -0.22 -1.03 5.19
CA ALA A 73 -0.83 -1.22 3.88
C ALA A 73 0.02 -2.13 2.97
N VAL A 74 1.35 -2.03 3.02
CA VAL A 74 2.25 -2.94 2.31
C VAL A 74 2.08 -4.38 2.82
N ALA A 75 1.98 -4.58 4.13
CA ALA A 75 1.69 -5.89 4.70
C ALA A 75 0.31 -6.44 4.28
N ALA A 76 -0.70 -5.58 4.18
CA ALA A 76 -2.02 -5.94 3.70
C ALA A 76 -2.01 -6.39 2.22
N ALA A 77 -1.09 -5.89 1.39
CA ALA A 77 -0.92 -6.38 0.02
C ALA A 77 -0.45 -7.84 -0.01
N SER A 78 0.50 -8.21 0.85
CA SER A 78 0.93 -9.60 1.05
C SER A 78 -0.22 -10.48 1.55
N LEU A 79 -1.00 -9.99 2.52
CA LEU A 79 -2.17 -10.70 3.05
C LEU A 79 -3.24 -10.92 1.97
N SER A 80 -3.46 -9.93 1.11
CA SER A 80 -4.36 -10.04 -0.03
C SER A 80 -3.91 -11.16 -0.98
N ARG A 81 -2.61 -11.26 -1.28
CA ARG A 81 -2.07 -12.38 -2.07
C ARG A 81 -2.36 -13.73 -1.42
N TYR A 82 -2.21 -13.87 -0.10
CA TYR A 82 -2.50 -15.12 0.60
C TYR A 82 -3.99 -15.50 0.57
N LEU A 83 -4.88 -14.50 0.65
CA LEU A 83 -6.32 -14.73 0.50
C LEU A 83 -6.68 -15.19 -0.93
N CYS A 84 -6.05 -14.62 -1.96
CA CYS A 84 -6.23 -15.09 -3.34
C CYS A 84 -5.75 -16.53 -3.53
N GLU A 85 -4.60 -16.87 -2.96
CA GLU A 85 -3.99 -18.20 -3.05
C GLU A 85 -4.90 -19.29 -2.49
N ASN A 86 -5.58 -19.00 -1.36
CA ASN A 86 -6.50 -19.93 -0.71
C ASN A 86 -7.96 -19.75 -1.16
N SER A 87 -8.22 -19.09 -2.29
CA SER A 87 -9.58 -18.79 -2.77
C SER A 87 -10.46 -20.03 -3.01
N SER A 88 -9.88 -21.21 -3.23
CA SER A 88 -10.63 -22.47 -3.35
C SER A 88 -11.22 -22.96 -2.03
N ASP A 89 -10.59 -22.60 -0.92
CA ASP A 89 -10.90 -23.12 0.42
C ASP A 89 -11.73 -22.11 1.23
N LEU A 90 -11.90 -20.89 0.70
CA LEU A 90 -12.70 -19.84 1.29
C LEU A 90 -14.19 -20.03 0.99
N PRO A 91 -15.09 -19.64 1.91
CA PRO A 91 -16.53 -19.61 1.65
C PRO A 91 -16.86 -18.73 0.43
N ALA A 92 -17.89 -19.11 -0.33
CA ALA A 92 -18.31 -18.38 -1.53
C ALA A 92 -18.68 -16.91 -1.25
N SER A 93 -19.17 -16.60 -0.06
CA SER A 93 -19.45 -15.23 0.40
C SER A 93 -18.19 -14.36 0.43
N ILE A 94 -17.04 -14.92 0.85
CA ILE A 94 -15.75 -14.23 0.89
C ILE A 94 -15.25 -13.96 -0.53
N VAL A 95 -15.30 -14.98 -1.40
CA VAL A 95 -14.85 -14.86 -2.79
C VAL A 95 -15.70 -13.84 -3.57
N SER A 96 -17.02 -13.88 -3.38
CA SER A 96 -17.93 -12.86 -3.97
C SER A 96 -17.61 -11.46 -3.44
N ARG A 97 -17.32 -11.31 -2.14
CA ARG A 97 -16.89 -10.01 -1.57
C ARG A 97 -15.58 -9.50 -2.18
N MET A 98 -14.59 -10.37 -2.40
CA MET A 98 -13.32 -10.00 -3.04
C MET A 98 -13.50 -9.57 -4.49
N LEU A 99 -14.33 -10.27 -5.26
CA LEU A 99 -14.44 -10.11 -6.71
C LEU A 99 -15.50 -9.13 -7.15
N GLU A 100 -16.68 -9.15 -6.53
CA GLU A 100 -17.83 -8.33 -6.96
C GLU A 100 -17.88 -6.98 -6.26
N VAL A 101 -17.53 -6.94 -4.96
CA VAL A 101 -17.61 -5.70 -4.16
C VAL A 101 -16.34 -4.89 -4.26
N HIS A 102 -15.18 -5.52 -4.02
CA HIS A 102 -13.90 -4.80 -3.98
C HIS A 102 -13.12 -4.83 -5.29
N ASP A 103 -13.50 -5.70 -6.22
CA ASP A 103 -12.86 -5.84 -7.53
C ASP A 103 -11.33 -6.01 -7.43
N TRP A 104 -10.90 -7.02 -6.67
CA TRP A 104 -9.49 -7.27 -6.40
C TRP A 104 -8.58 -7.35 -7.65
N PRO A 105 -9.01 -7.93 -8.79
CA PRO A 105 -8.21 -7.87 -10.02
C PRO A 105 -7.87 -6.43 -10.44
N LEU A 106 -8.81 -5.50 -10.31
CA LEU A 106 -8.59 -4.08 -10.64
C LEU A 106 -7.78 -3.36 -9.56
N LEU A 107 -7.87 -3.75 -8.29
CA LEU A 107 -7.05 -3.19 -7.23
C LEU A 107 -5.55 -3.47 -7.41
N MET A 108 -5.18 -4.57 -8.08
CA MET A 108 -3.77 -4.88 -8.38
C MET A 108 -3.20 -4.04 -9.52
N VAL A 109 -4.04 -3.51 -10.41
CA VAL A 109 -3.61 -2.73 -11.57
C VAL A 109 -2.78 -1.49 -11.18
N PRO A 110 -3.28 -0.55 -10.36
CA PRO A 110 -2.52 0.64 -10.01
C PRO A 110 -1.22 0.31 -9.25
N LEU A 111 -1.20 -0.76 -8.45
CA LEU A 111 0.00 -1.20 -7.72
C LEU A 111 1.10 -1.72 -8.64
N ILE A 112 0.75 -2.25 -9.80
CA ILE A 112 1.72 -2.70 -10.80
C ILE A 112 2.17 -1.53 -11.68
N GLU A 113 1.24 -0.66 -12.07
CA GLU A 113 1.54 0.45 -12.95
C GLU A 113 2.38 1.54 -12.28
N GLU A 114 2.07 1.83 -11.02
CA GLU A 114 2.78 2.78 -10.19
C GLU A 114 3.13 2.13 -8.84
N PRO A 115 4.20 1.30 -8.79
CA PRO A 115 4.55 0.58 -7.58
C PRO A 115 4.81 1.51 -6.38
N PRO A 116 4.11 1.35 -5.25
CA PRO A 116 4.26 2.24 -4.09
C PRO A 116 5.57 1.99 -3.34
N TRP A 117 6.21 0.84 -3.56
CA TRP A 117 7.47 0.39 -2.95
C TRP A 117 8.70 0.65 -3.83
N THR A 118 8.58 1.43 -4.91
CA THR A 118 9.71 1.83 -5.76
C THR A 118 9.71 3.34 -5.91
N ARG A 119 10.83 3.99 -5.62
CA ARG A 119 10.97 5.45 -5.70
C ARG A 119 12.27 5.87 -6.36
N ARG A 120 12.26 7.09 -6.91
CA ARG A 120 13.44 7.79 -7.41
C ARG A 120 13.70 8.99 -6.51
N ARG A 121 14.94 9.18 -6.09
CA ARG A 121 15.36 10.28 -5.22
C ARG A 121 16.46 11.08 -5.92
N GLN A 122 16.37 12.40 -5.86
CA GLN A 122 17.46 13.28 -6.24
C GLN A 122 18.31 13.54 -5.00
N VAL A 123 19.58 13.23 -5.09
CA VAL A 123 20.55 13.38 -4.00
C VAL A 123 21.57 14.42 -4.43
N GLU A 124 21.70 15.47 -3.64
CA GLU A 124 22.75 16.47 -3.83
C GLU A 124 24.03 15.93 -3.19
N GLN A 125 25.05 15.68 -4.01
CA GLN A 125 26.37 15.30 -3.56
C GLN A 125 27.27 16.53 -3.65
N LYS A 126 27.86 16.94 -2.53
CA LYS A 126 28.90 17.96 -2.50
C LYS A 126 30.25 17.26 -2.59
N VAL A 127 30.97 17.48 -3.68
CA VAL A 127 32.38 17.10 -3.83
C VAL A 127 33.13 18.33 -4.28
N ASP A 128 34.16 18.74 -3.53
CA ASP A 128 35.08 19.83 -3.86
C ASP A 128 34.38 21.12 -4.33
N ASP A 129 33.50 21.68 -3.50
CA ASP A 129 32.69 22.90 -3.75
C ASP A 129 31.74 22.88 -4.96
N LEU A 130 31.63 21.77 -5.70
CA LEU A 130 30.61 21.56 -6.72
C LEU A 130 29.44 20.69 -6.20
N THR A 131 28.26 21.29 -6.13
CA THR A 131 27.00 20.57 -5.86
C THR A 131 26.56 19.84 -7.12
N THR A 132 26.64 18.51 -7.11
CA THR A 132 26.16 17.67 -8.22
C THR A 132 24.90 16.91 -7.81
N THR A 133 23.83 17.01 -8.60
CA THR A 133 22.59 16.26 -8.37
C THR A 133 22.67 14.88 -9.02
N LYS A 134 22.65 13.82 -8.22
CA LYS A 134 22.60 12.42 -8.69
C LYS A 134 21.18 11.87 -8.49
N ILE A 135 20.69 11.08 -9.45
CA ILE A 135 19.44 10.33 -9.28
C ILE A 135 19.78 8.95 -8.72
N VAL A 136 19.13 8.60 -7.61
CA VAL A 136 19.25 7.31 -6.94
C VAL A 136 17.89 6.61 -6.97
N TRP A 137 17.89 5.30 -7.26
CA TRP A 137 16.69 4.46 -7.19
C TRP A 137 16.68 3.72 -5.87
N GLU A 138 15.51 3.62 -5.25
CA GLU A 138 15.32 2.88 -4.01
C GLU A 138 14.09 1.99 -4.12
N LYS A 139 14.18 0.83 -3.48
CA LYS A 139 13.06 -0.09 -3.29
C LYS A 139 12.84 -0.37 -1.82
N PHE A 140 11.59 -0.56 -1.44
CA PHE A 140 11.20 -0.93 -0.09
C PHE A 140 11.46 -2.42 0.13
N ASN A 141 12.24 -2.75 1.15
CA ASN A 141 12.70 -4.10 1.43
C ASN A 141 11.82 -4.81 2.48
N ASP A 142 12.15 -6.07 2.76
CA ASP A 142 11.41 -6.91 3.72
C ASP A 142 11.57 -6.46 5.18
N ASN A 143 12.59 -5.66 5.47
CA ASN A 143 12.84 -5.11 6.81
C ASN A 143 12.03 -3.82 7.06
N ASN A 144 11.12 -3.47 6.16
CA ASN A 144 10.36 -2.22 6.17
C ASN A 144 11.22 -0.95 6.02
N GLU A 145 12.30 -1.05 5.24
CA GLU A 145 13.25 0.03 4.99
C GLU A 145 13.43 0.28 3.50
N TRP A 146 13.78 1.52 3.15
CA TRP A 146 14.14 1.86 1.78
C TRP A 146 15.63 1.60 1.56
N SER A 147 15.96 0.79 0.55
CA SER A 147 17.35 0.48 0.18
C SER A 147 17.67 0.95 -1.24
N GLU A 148 18.86 1.55 -1.43
CA GLU A 148 19.37 1.93 -2.74
C GLU A 148 19.56 0.70 -3.64
N VAL A 149 19.15 0.84 -4.90
CA VAL A 149 19.27 -0.20 -5.93
C VAL A 149 20.11 0.33 -7.08
N PHE A 150 21.13 -0.44 -7.46
CA PHE A 150 21.95 -0.10 -8.62
C PHE A 150 21.13 -0.20 -9.92
N PRO A 151 21.45 0.61 -10.95
CA PRO A 151 20.71 0.59 -12.22
C PRO A 151 20.58 -0.80 -12.87
N LYS A 152 21.61 -1.66 -12.73
CA LYS A 152 21.61 -3.03 -13.24
C LYS A 152 20.62 -3.96 -12.52
N ASP A 153 20.30 -3.66 -11.26
CA ASP A 153 19.45 -4.49 -10.40
C ASP A 153 18.02 -3.94 -10.33
N LEU A 154 17.71 -2.87 -11.07
CA LEU A 154 16.39 -2.21 -11.03
C LEU A 154 15.26 -3.15 -11.49
N LEU A 155 15.55 -4.07 -12.41
CA LEU A 155 14.60 -5.08 -12.88
C LEU A 155 14.52 -6.31 -11.97
N VAL A 156 15.38 -6.42 -10.96
CA VAL A 156 15.30 -7.50 -9.97
C VAL A 156 14.06 -7.26 -9.11
N LEU A 157 13.19 -8.26 -9.08
CA LEU A 157 11.89 -8.21 -8.43
C LEU A 157 12.08 -8.35 -6.92
N THR A 158 11.54 -7.40 -6.17
CA THR A 158 11.44 -7.50 -4.70
C THR A 158 10.22 -8.32 -4.29
N LYS A 159 10.18 -8.80 -3.04
CA LYS A 159 9.01 -9.54 -2.56
C LYS A 159 7.75 -8.69 -2.57
N ALA A 160 7.86 -7.39 -2.26
CA ALA A 160 6.73 -6.45 -2.31
C ALA A 160 6.18 -6.32 -3.74
N GLU A 161 7.06 -6.13 -4.74
CA GLU A 161 6.68 -6.08 -6.16
C GLU A 161 6.03 -7.39 -6.63
N ALA A 162 6.45 -8.53 -6.10
CA ALA A 162 5.89 -9.83 -6.47
C ALA A 162 4.45 -10.06 -5.96
N GLN A 163 4.01 -9.40 -4.88
CA GLN A 163 2.71 -9.73 -4.27
C GLN A 163 1.51 -9.46 -5.19
N PRO A 164 1.37 -8.28 -5.85
CA PRO A 164 0.25 -8.03 -6.74
C PRO A 164 0.23 -8.96 -7.95
N TRP A 165 1.42 -9.32 -8.46
CA TRP A 165 1.57 -10.26 -9.56
C TRP A 165 1.09 -11.66 -9.19
N LEU A 166 1.48 -12.15 -8.02
CA LEU A 166 1.05 -13.45 -7.52
C LEU A 166 -0.43 -13.46 -7.14
N ALA A 167 -0.94 -12.37 -6.58
CA ALA A 167 -2.38 -12.20 -6.35
C ALA A 167 -3.16 -12.29 -7.68
N LEU A 168 -2.71 -11.59 -8.72
CA LEU A 168 -3.31 -11.64 -10.07
C LEU A 168 -3.23 -13.03 -10.68
N PHE A 169 -2.12 -13.74 -10.50
CA PHE A 169 -2.00 -15.14 -10.91
C PHE A 169 -3.15 -15.97 -10.31
N HIS A 170 -3.29 -15.99 -8.99
CA HIS A 170 -4.36 -16.75 -8.35
C HIS A 170 -5.77 -16.29 -8.75
N LEU A 171 -6.00 -14.99 -8.91
CA LEU A 171 -7.30 -14.44 -9.33
C LEU A 171 -7.68 -14.82 -10.77
N THR A 172 -6.70 -14.91 -11.68
CA THR A 172 -6.94 -15.16 -13.11
C THR A 172 -6.86 -16.64 -13.50
N THR A 173 -6.14 -17.47 -12.73
CA THR A 173 -5.98 -18.90 -13.02
C THR A 173 -6.92 -19.79 -12.18
N SER A 174 -7.38 -19.32 -11.01
CA SER A 174 -8.35 -20.06 -10.19
C SER A 174 -9.71 -20.18 -10.90
N LYS A 175 -10.21 -21.42 -11.01
CA LYS A 175 -11.53 -21.70 -11.57
C LYS A 175 -12.65 -20.98 -10.79
N VAL A 176 -12.58 -21.02 -9.45
CA VAL A 176 -13.58 -20.39 -8.56
C VAL A 176 -13.64 -18.88 -8.82
N CYS A 177 -12.48 -18.25 -8.97
CA CYS A 177 -12.39 -16.81 -9.27
C CYS A 177 -12.91 -16.50 -10.67
N ARG A 178 -12.50 -17.26 -11.70
CA ARG A 178 -12.96 -17.04 -13.10
C ARG A 178 -14.46 -17.22 -13.28
N GLU A 179 -15.08 -18.17 -12.57
CA GLU A 179 -16.52 -18.42 -12.65
C GLU A 179 -17.34 -17.34 -11.93
N SER A 180 -16.80 -16.76 -10.85
CA SER A 180 -17.46 -15.73 -10.05
C SER A 180 -17.22 -14.32 -10.58
N TYR A 181 -16.10 -14.07 -11.25
CA TYR A 181 -15.72 -12.73 -11.69
C TYR A 181 -16.48 -12.29 -12.94
N GLY A 182 -17.37 -11.31 -12.76
CA GLY A 182 -18.15 -10.71 -13.84
C GLY A 182 -17.31 -9.77 -14.70
N LEU A 183 -16.64 -10.29 -15.73
CA LEU A 183 -15.86 -9.46 -16.64
C LEU A 183 -16.77 -8.59 -17.53
N ASP A 184 -16.55 -7.27 -17.51
CA ASP A 184 -17.14 -6.30 -18.45
C ASP A 184 -16.06 -5.61 -19.31
N GLU A 185 -16.47 -4.73 -20.23
CA GLU A 185 -15.53 -4.08 -21.17
C GLU A 185 -14.58 -3.11 -20.44
N PHE A 186 -15.04 -2.46 -19.36
CA PHE A 186 -14.21 -1.58 -18.57
C PHE A 186 -13.14 -2.38 -17.82
N ARG A 187 -13.53 -3.44 -17.11
CA ARG A 187 -12.65 -4.36 -16.39
C ARG A 187 -11.62 -4.99 -17.34
N LYS A 188 -12.07 -5.45 -18.51
CA LYS A 188 -11.19 -5.97 -19.56
C LYS A 188 -10.17 -4.90 -19.98
N ALA A 189 -10.62 -3.69 -20.30
CA ALA A 189 -9.74 -2.62 -20.72
C ALA A 189 -8.68 -2.28 -19.65
N GLN A 190 -9.05 -2.28 -18.36
CA GLN A 190 -8.10 -2.06 -17.26
C GLN A 190 -7.07 -3.19 -17.16
N LEU A 191 -7.50 -4.45 -17.16
CA LEU A 191 -6.60 -5.61 -17.08
C LEU A 191 -5.65 -5.69 -18.28
N MET A 192 -6.11 -5.32 -19.48
CA MET A 192 -5.26 -5.32 -20.68
C MET A 192 -4.08 -4.35 -20.61
N ARG A 193 -4.15 -3.31 -19.75
CA ARG A 193 -3.02 -2.40 -19.50
C ARG A 193 -1.82 -3.12 -18.89
N LEU A 194 -2.05 -4.22 -18.18
CA LEU A 194 -0.98 -4.99 -17.52
C LEU A 194 -0.05 -5.70 -18.50
N ARG A 195 -0.51 -5.96 -19.72
CA ARG A 195 0.26 -6.69 -20.74
C ARG A 195 1.63 -6.06 -20.99
N ARG A 196 1.73 -4.72 -20.98
CA ARG A 196 2.99 -4.01 -21.23
C ARG A 196 4.04 -4.19 -20.13
N TYR A 197 3.63 -4.64 -18.94
CA TYR A 197 4.51 -4.85 -17.80
C TYR A 197 4.99 -6.30 -17.67
N ILE A 198 4.39 -7.24 -18.42
CA ILE A 198 4.86 -8.64 -18.47
C ILE A 198 5.94 -8.76 -19.54
N HIS A 199 7.18 -8.49 -19.16
CA HIS A 199 8.36 -8.61 -20.01
C HIS A 199 9.20 -9.84 -19.66
N GLU A 200 10.11 -10.24 -20.55
CA GLU A 200 10.94 -11.45 -20.44
C GLU A 200 11.67 -11.54 -19.08
N ALA A 201 12.32 -10.45 -18.64
CA ALA A 201 13.02 -10.41 -17.36
C ALA A 201 12.11 -10.62 -16.14
N LEU A 202 10.81 -10.30 -16.24
CA LEU A 202 9.84 -10.56 -15.18
C LEU A 202 9.42 -12.03 -15.21
N THR A 203 9.17 -12.59 -16.40
CA THR A 203 8.82 -14.00 -16.55
C THR A 203 9.97 -14.95 -16.24
N ASP A 204 11.22 -14.53 -16.41
CA ASP A 204 12.40 -15.31 -16.00
C ASP A 204 12.47 -15.44 -14.47
N GLN A 205 12.14 -14.35 -13.76
CA GLN A 205 12.13 -14.32 -12.30
C GLN A 205 10.86 -14.93 -11.70
N LEU A 206 9.73 -14.81 -12.39
CA LEU A 206 8.42 -15.29 -11.94
C LEU A 206 7.70 -16.06 -13.07
N PRO A 207 8.12 -17.32 -13.36
CA PRO A 207 7.63 -18.09 -14.52
C PRO A 207 6.13 -18.33 -14.54
N VAL A 208 5.47 -18.35 -13.38
CA VAL A 208 4.01 -18.49 -13.25
C VAL A 208 3.23 -17.39 -13.97
N LEU A 209 3.83 -16.23 -14.23
CA LEU A 209 3.19 -15.15 -14.97
C LEU A 209 2.99 -15.42 -16.45
N GLN A 210 3.60 -16.47 -17.01
CA GLN A 210 3.27 -16.94 -18.35
C GLN A 210 1.79 -17.34 -18.46
N GLU A 211 1.21 -17.87 -17.39
CA GLU A 211 -0.22 -18.20 -17.36
C GLU A 211 -1.11 -16.95 -17.33
N VAL A 212 -0.68 -15.91 -16.62
CA VAL A 212 -1.36 -14.60 -16.61
C VAL A 212 -1.29 -13.95 -18.00
N ALA A 213 -0.12 -14.00 -18.64
CA ALA A 213 0.04 -13.51 -20.01
C ALA A 213 -0.90 -14.24 -20.98
N ARG A 214 -0.96 -15.58 -20.89
CA ARG A 214 -1.90 -16.40 -21.68
C ARG A 214 -3.36 -16.02 -21.40
N TYR A 215 -3.72 -15.79 -20.15
CA TYR A 215 -5.08 -15.33 -19.80
C TYR A 215 -5.40 -13.98 -20.43
N LEU A 216 -4.46 -13.01 -20.40
CA LEU A 216 -4.65 -11.71 -21.06
C LEU A 216 -4.70 -11.83 -22.60
N ASP A 217 -3.96 -12.76 -23.20
CA ASP A 217 -4.08 -13.11 -24.62
C ASP A 217 -5.47 -13.64 -24.96
N GLU A 218 -5.99 -14.60 -24.18
CA GLU A 218 -7.36 -15.11 -24.32
C GLU A 218 -8.38 -13.96 -24.22
N LEU A 219 -8.25 -13.10 -23.20
CA LEU A 219 -9.13 -11.94 -23.02
C LEU A 219 -9.12 -10.99 -24.22
N SER A 220 -7.97 -10.81 -24.88
CA SER A 220 -7.86 -9.91 -26.02
C SER A 220 -8.72 -10.36 -27.21
N ILE A 221 -8.90 -11.67 -27.37
CA ILE A 221 -9.66 -12.30 -28.45
C ILE A 221 -11.15 -12.44 -28.06
N LEU A 222 -11.42 -12.69 -26.77
CA LEU A 222 -12.78 -12.85 -26.25
C LEU A 222 -13.55 -11.52 -26.31
N GLY A 223 -14.67 -11.51 -27.03
CA GLY A 223 -15.66 -10.44 -26.90
C GLY A 223 -16.33 -10.50 -25.53
N VAL A 224 -16.38 -9.38 -24.81
CA VAL A 224 -17.15 -9.30 -23.58
C VAL A 224 -18.65 -9.36 -23.93
N PRO A 225 -19.47 -10.17 -23.24
CA PRO A 225 -20.91 -10.16 -23.45
C PRO A 225 -21.47 -8.75 -23.24
N VAL A 226 -22.19 -8.22 -24.23
CA VAL A 226 -22.85 -6.91 -24.12
C VAL A 226 -23.88 -6.99 -23.00
N VAL A 227 -23.70 -6.18 -21.95
CA VAL A 227 -24.68 -6.02 -20.88
C VAL A 227 -26.01 -5.57 -21.52
N GLY A 228 -27.00 -6.46 -21.55
CA GLY A 228 -28.34 -6.20 -22.10
C GLY A 228 -28.72 -6.96 -23.38
N GLY A 229 -27.81 -7.74 -23.99
CA GLY A 229 -28.13 -8.60 -25.14
C GLY A 229 -28.44 -10.03 -24.71
N GLY A 230 -29.71 -10.35 -24.47
CA GLY A 230 -30.12 -11.65 -23.96
C GLY A 230 -29.70 -12.84 -24.83
N VAL A 231 -28.85 -13.72 -24.28
CA VAL A 231 -28.91 -15.19 -24.38
C VAL A 231 -28.33 -15.76 -23.08
N HIS A 232 -29.07 -16.67 -22.46
CA HIS A 232 -28.85 -17.26 -21.14
C HIS A 232 -27.40 -17.67 -20.79
N ARG A 233 -26.92 -17.18 -19.64
CA ARG A 233 -26.32 -18.02 -18.59
C ARG A 233 -26.82 -17.47 -17.25
N PRO A 234 -27.37 -18.30 -16.34
CA PRO A 234 -27.89 -17.79 -15.07
C PRO A 234 -26.70 -17.45 -14.17
N SER A 235 -26.22 -16.21 -14.25
CA SER A 235 -25.67 -15.58 -13.04
C SER A 235 -26.85 -15.38 -12.12
N SER A 236 -26.83 -16.11 -11.01
CA SER A 236 -27.77 -15.98 -9.91
C SER A 236 -27.99 -14.49 -9.55
N ASN A 237 -29.21 -14.02 -9.82
CA ASN A 237 -29.92 -12.92 -9.16
C ASN A 237 -29.29 -11.52 -9.06
N ALA A 238 -28.42 -11.11 -9.98
CA ALA A 238 -28.12 -9.69 -10.15
C ALA A 238 -28.98 -9.08 -11.29
N SER A 239 -30.24 -8.78 -11.01
CA SER A 239 -31.01 -7.88 -11.88
C SER A 239 -32.00 -7.05 -11.10
N SER A 240 -31.94 -5.73 -11.37
CA SER A 240 -32.83 -4.64 -10.96
C SER A 240 -32.54 -3.90 -9.65
N SER A 241 -31.29 -3.47 -9.43
CA SER A 241 -31.02 -2.37 -8.49
C SER A 241 -29.96 -1.39 -9.00
N GLY A 242 -30.06 -1.04 -10.29
CA GLY A 242 -29.31 0.05 -10.92
C GLY A 242 -29.89 1.46 -10.68
N LEU A 243 -30.78 1.63 -9.69
CA LEU A 243 -31.33 2.93 -9.29
C LEU A 243 -31.61 3.00 -7.77
N LEU A 244 -30.64 2.60 -6.95
CA LEU A 244 -30.62 2.90 -5.51
C LEU A 244 -29.24 3.38 -5.04
N LEU A 245 -28.60 4.22 -5.85
CA LEU A 245 -27.41 4.99 -5.47
C LEU A 245 -27.76 6.20 -4.58
N GLN A 246 -28.59 6.03 -3.54
CA GLN A 246 -28.94 7.15 -2.64
C GLN A 246 -29.42 6.80 -1.22
N ARG A 247 -28.97 5.70 -0.60
CA ARG A 247 -29.31 5.53 0.84
C ARG A 247 -28.42 4.67 1.75
N VAL A 248 -27.18 4.33 1.36
CA VAL A 248 -26.28 3.58 2.26
C VAL A 248 -25.17 4.45 2.88
N ASP A 249 -24.84 5.60 2.29
CA ASP A 249 -23.90 6.55 2.93
C ASP A 249 -24.47 7.18 4.21
N SER A 250 -25.78 7.40 4.26
CA SER A 250 -26.44 7.96 5.46
C SER A 250 -26.48 6.98 6.64
N LEU A 251 -26.51 5.67 6.39
CA LEU A 251 -26.50 4.67 7.46
C LEU A 251 -25.08 4.36 7.96
N ARG A 252 -24.06 4.47 7.10
CA ARG A 252 -22.66 4.39 7.53
C ARG A 252 -22.28 5.59 8.41
N GLU A 253 -22.78 6.80 8.10
CA GLU A 253 -22.62 7.96 8.99
C GLU A 253 -23.42 7.84 10.29
N ILE A 254 -24.61 7.24 10.30
CA ILE A 254 -25.41 7.08 11.53
C ILE A 254 -24.86 5.98 12.44
N VAL A 255 -24.24 4.93 11.90
CA VAL A 255 -23.58 3.86 12.69
C VAL A 255 -22.21 4.30 13.21
N ILE A 256 -21.49 5.15 12.47
CA ILE A 256 -20.31 5.85 12.99
C ILE A 256 -20.71 7.00 13.94
N GLY A 257 -21.95 7.49 13.85
CA GLY A 257 -22.47 8.66 14.57
C GLY A 257 -23.35 8.40 15.80
N HIS A 258 -23.64 7.16 16.19
CA HIS A 258 -24.34 6.85 17.45
C HIS A 258 -23.40 6.20 18.47
N LYS A 259 -22.70 7.08 19.18
CA LYS A 259 -22.48 7.08 20.63
C LYS A 259 -23.24 5.99 21.39
N ASN A 260 -22.50 5.06 21.98
CA ASN A 260 -22.27 5.03 23.43
C ASN A 260 -21.70 3.67 23.80
N ILE A 261 -20.38 3.58 23.95
CA ILE A 261 -19.81 2.87 25.09
C ILE A 261 -18.72 3.80 25.58
N HIS A 262 -19.09 4.61 26.57
CA HIS A 262 -18.29 5.41 27.51
C HIS A 262 -16.87 5.81 27.09
N ASP A 263 -16.60 7.11 27.25
CA ASP A 263 -15.25 7.67 27.40
C ASP A 263 -14.57 8.36 26.22
N ASP A 264 -15.25 8.99 25.25
CA ASP A 264 -14.53 9.93 24.35
C ASP A 264 -13.92 11.11 25.15
N ASP A 265 -14.65 11.67 26.13
CA ASP A 265 -14.13 12.75 26.99
C ASP A 265 -13.02 12.27 27.94
N HIS A 266 -13.05 10.99 28.34
CA HIS A 266 -12.03 10.40 29.20
C HIS A 266 -10.83 9.88 28.41
N LEU A 267 -11.01 9.36 27.20
CA LEU A 267 -9.94 9.07 26.25
C LEU A 267 -9.23 10.36 25.88
N ASP A 268 -9.95 11.45 25.60
CA ASP A 268 -9.34 12.77 25.41
C ASP A 268 -8.62 13.26 26.68
N SER A 269 -9.15 12.96 27.88
CA SER A 269 -8.47 13.27 29.14
C SER A 269 -7.23 12.42 29.37
N ILE A 270 -7.25 11.13 29.00
CA ILE A 270 -6.13 10.20 29.09
C ILE A 270 -5.07 10.61 28.08
N VAL A 271 -5.46 10.93 26.84
CA VAL A 271 -4.54 11.40 25.80
C VAL A 271 -3.89 12.69 26.24
N LYS A 272 -4.63 13.66 26.81
CA LYS A 272 -4.06 14.87 27.39
C LYS A 272 -3.13 14.60 28.58
N LEU A 273 -3.52 13.70 29.48
CA LEU A 273 -2.72 13.37 30.66
C LEU A 273 -1.44 12.60 30.29
N GLN A 274 -1.52 11.64 29.37
CA GLN A 274 -0.38 10.93 28.80
C GLN A 274 0.53 11.88 28.02
N TRP A 275 -0.04 12.85 27.30
CA TRP A 275 0.72 13.88 26.62
C TRP A 275 1.50 14.75 27.59
N ASP A 276 0.83 15.30 28.61
CA ASP A 276 1.44 16.20 29.57
C ASP A 276 2.43 15.49 30.52
N GLU A 277 2.16 14.25 30.92
CA GLU A 277 2.97 13.52 31.91
C GLU A 277 4.03 12.57 31.32
N ILE A 278 3.80 11.99 30.13
CA ILE A 278 4.66 10.92 29.58
C ILE A 278 5.41 11.39 28.33
N TYR A 279 4.69 11.96 27.36
CA TYR A 279 5.27 12.30 26.05
C TYR A 279 5.81 13.73 25.93
N SER A 280 5.50 14.62 26.89
CA SER A 280 6.06 15.97 26.95
C SER A 280 7.58 15.97 27.24
N HIS A 281 8.07 14.92 27.89
CA HIS A 281 9.44 14.79 28.38
C HIS A 281 10.39 14.03 27.45
N VAL A 282 9.87 13.29 26.46
CA VAL A 282 10.66 12.48 25.53
C VAL A 282 10.46 13.02 24.14
N THR A 283 11.53 13.57 23.58
CA THR A 283 11.45 14.36 22.36
C THR A 283 12.63 14.07 21.45
N ASP A 284 12.36 13.61 20.24
CA ASP A 284 13.42 13.41 19.23
C ASP A 284 14.07 14.75 18.84
N SER A 285 13.38 15.88 19.08
CA SER A 285 13.92 17.24 18.93
C SER A 285 15.15 17.51 19.82
N THR A 286 15.27 16.81 20.95
CA THR A 286 16.43 16.87 21.86
C THR A 286 17.39 15.70 21.69
N ASP A 287 17.07 14.72 20.86
CA ASP A 287 17.90 13.53 20.65
C ASP A 287 19.07 13.87 19.70
N ILE A 288 20.27 13.91 20.27
CA ILE A 288 21.52 14.24 19.59
C ILE A 288 22.00 13.07 18.72
N GLU A 289 21.71 11.83 19.13
CA GLU A 289 22.13 10.62 18.42
C GLU A 289 21.27 10.40 17.17
N LEU A 290 19.94 10.61 17.24
CA LEU A 290 19.06 10.59 16.06
C LEU A 290 19.47 11.65 15.02
N LYS A 291 19.89 12.84 15.47
CA LYS A 291 20.42 13.89 14.58
C LYS A 291 21.75 13.49 13.95
N ARG A 292 22.66 12.87 14.71
CA ARG A 292 23.94 12.38 14.20
C ARG A 292 23.73 11.28 13.18
N VAL A 293 22.89 10.28 13.47
CA VAL A 293 22.54 9.19 12.54
C VAL A 293 21.86 9.73 11.28
N ALA A 294 20.96 10.71 11.40
CA ALA A 294 20.36 11.36 10.23
C ALA A 294 21.36 12.19 9.41
N LEU A 295 22.47 12.62 9.99
CA LEU A 295 23.57 13.27 9.26
C LEU A 295 24.51 12.21 8.65
N GLU A 296 24.92 11.18 9.39
CA GLU A 296 25.87 10.15 8.97
C GLU A 296 25.31 9.13 7.96
N VAL A 297 24.02 8.81 8.04
CA VAL A 297 23.38 7.86 7.11
C VAL A 297 23.08 8.53 5.77
N TYR A 298 22.87 9.86 5.77
CA TYR A 298 22.53 10.62 4.58
C TYR A 298 23.70 11.43 4.01
N ASP A 299 24.77 11.64 4.77
CA ASP A 299 26.06 12.18 4.37
C ASP A 299 27.10 11.11 4.74
N GLY A 300 27.57 10.34 3.75
CA GLY A 300 28.48 9.21 3.97
C GLY A 300 29.76 9.60 4.74
N PRO A 301 30.53 8.63 5.25
CA PRO A 301 31.60 8.87 6.20
C PRO A 301 32.71 9.70 5.55
N GLY A 302 32.83 10.96 5.94
CA GLY A 302 33.79 11.89 5.36
C GLY A 302 33.67 13.31 5.90
N SER A 303 33.53 13.49 7.22
CA SER A 303 33.88 14.75 7.87
C SER A 303 34.36 14.50 9.30
N ASP A 304 35.58 13.98 9.42
CA ASP A 304 36.40 14.33 10.58
C ASP A 304 36.60 15.84 10.56
N GLY A 305 36.18 16.51 11.63
CA GLY A 305 36.16 17.97 11.70
C GLY A 305 36.00 18.48 13.12
N ASP A 306 37.02 18.16 13.92
CA ASP A 306 37.57 18.92 15.05
C ASP A 306 36.69 19.28 16.26
N GLU A 307 37.26 18.87 17.39
CA GLU A 307 36.88 19.13 18.77
C GLU A 307 36.73 20.62 19.09
N PHE A 308 35.71 20.87 19.91
CA PHE A 308 35.58 21.98 20.84
C PHE A 308 36.89 22.42 21.50
N GLY A 309 37.06 23.74 21.67
CA GLY A 309 37.60 24.27 22.93
C GLY A 309 38.57 25.45 22.82
N GLU A 310 38.05 26.66 23.01
CA GLU A 310 38.80 27.78 23.59
C GLU A 310 39.45 27.37 24.92
N TYR A 311 40.75 27.66 25.13
CA TYR A 311 41.30 28.04 26.44
C TYR A 311 42.56 28.91 26.30
N SER A 312 42.42 30.17 26.73
CA SER A 312 43.34 31.01 27.52
C SER A 312 44.86 31.07 27.24
N HIS A 313 45.31 32.34 27.18
CA HIS A 313 46.66 32.94 27.20
C HIS A 313 47.41 33.13 25.88
#